data_AF-A0A7X7LSB8-F1
#
_entry.id   AF-A0A7X7LSB8-F1
#
_cell.length_a   1.000
_cell.length_b   1.000
_cell.length_c   1.000
_cell.angle_alpha   90.00
_cell.angle_beta   90.00
_cell.angle_gamma   90.00
#
_symmetry.space_group_name_H-M   'P 1'
#
loop_
_entity.id
_entity.type
_entity.pdbx_description
1 polymer ?
#
loop_
_entity_poly.entity_id
_entity_poly.type
_entity_poly.pdbx_seq_one_letter_code
_entity_poly.pdbx_strand_id
1 'polypeptide(L)'
;MMTNRVLLGKGRISAVYSDGSYAYKTFDENRPREWIEYEVRIQQEIKTKTSLPVLSYTLSDDHQEIRMDLIKGVTLADRLRTGHHQNGFHDMMELQMAFYGYRGLDLPDAQEAFAKQIHRSSLAQPLKDKAIASLRSVERKDILCHFDFHPENIMVDGNQYYILDCVNAKLAHPAFDL
;
A
#
# COMPACT_ATOMS: atom_id res chain seq x y z
N MET A 1 20.17 -19.84 15.40
CA MET A 1 19.98 -18.92 16.54
C MET A 1 18.63 -18.25 16.32
N MET A 2 17.70 -18.35 17.27
CA MET A 2 16.47 -17.55 17.20
C MET A 2 16.91 -16.08 17.24
N THR A 3 16.81 -15.39 16.10
CA THR A 3 17.02 -13.95 16.06
C THR A 3 15.99 -13.31 16.98
N ASN A 4 16.44 -12.66 18.06
CA ASN A 4 15.61 -11.88 18.97
C ASN A 4 15.01 -10.70 18.20
N ARG A 5 13.94 -10.95 17.43
CA ARG A 5 13.22 -9.92 16.73
C ARG A 5 12.15 -9.34 17.66
N VAL A 6 12.04 -8.01 17.67
CA VAL A 6 11.03 -7.28 18.44
C VAL A 6 9.81 -7.02 17.55
N LEU A 7 8.61 -7.22 18.08
CA LEU A 7 7.38 -6.86 17.40
C LEU A 7 7.25 -5.33 17.34
N LEU A 8 7.20 -4.77 16.13
CA LEU A 8 6.96 -3.34 15.90
C LEU A 8 5.46 -3.03 15.82
N GLY A 9 4.70 -3.92 15.19
CA GLY A 9 3.26 -3.73 14.99
C GLY A 9 2.59 -4.99 14.47
N LYS A 10 1.28 -5.10 14.71
CA LYS A 10 0.47 -6.24 14.26
C LYS A 10 -0.81 -5.74 13.64
N GLY A 11 -0.99 -6.05 12.35
CA GLY A 11 -2.24 -5.83 11.63
C GLY A 11 -3.15 -7.06 11.68
N ARG A 12 -4.21 -7.00 10.87
CA ARG A 12 -5.17 -8.11 10.76
C ARG A 12 -4.61 -9.34 10.04
N ILE A 13 -3.67 -9.12 9.10
CA ILE A 13 -3.18 -10.15 8.17
C ILE A 13 -1.70 -10.49 8.42
N SER A 14 -0.92 -9.54 8.94
CA SER A 14 0.52 -9.70 9.13
C SER A 14 0.99 -9.04 10.42
N ALA A 15 2.16 -9.46 10.89
CA ALA A 15 2.91 -8.80 11.95
C ALA A 15 4.24 -8.28 11.39
N VAL A 16 4.73 -7.16 11.92
CA VAL A 16 6.01 -6.58 11.54
C VAL A 16 6.97 -6.72 12.70
N TYR A 17 8.10 -7.37 12.46
CA TYR A 17 9.18 -7.56 13.43
C TYR A 17 10.45 -6.84 13.00
N SER A 18 11.37 -6.59 13.93
CA SER A 18 12.68 -5.99 13.64
C SER A 18 13.80 -6.63 14.43
N ASP A 19 14.97 -6.76 13.79
CA ASP A 19 16.23 -7.16 14.43
C ASP A 19 17.13 -5.95 14.77
N GLY A 20 16.60 -4.73 14.61
CA GLY A 20 17.33 -3.46 14.78
C GLY A 20 18.00 -2.93 13.52
N SER A 21 18.13 -3.75 12.46
CA SER A 21 18.67 -3.34 11.15
C SER A 21 17.59 -3.36 10.06
N TYR A 22 16.77 -4.39 10.04
CA TYR A 22 15.70 -4.58 9.06
C TYR A 22 14.34 -4.74 9.72
N ALA A 23 13.29 -4.46 8.95
CA ALA A 23 11.92 -4.82 9.28
C ALA A 23 11.49 -6.05 8.45
N TYR A 24 10.67 -6.90 9.07
CA TYR A 24 10.20 -8.16 8.51
C TYR A 24 8.68 -8.19 8.65
N LYS A 25 7.96 -8.07 7.54
CA LYS A 25 6.50 -8.28 7.48
C LYS A 25 6.26 -9.78 7.33
N THR A 26 5.86 -10.42 8.42
CA THR A 26 5.65 -11.86 8.53
C THR A 26 4.16 -12.17 8.40
N PHE A 27 3.84 -13.19 7.61
CA PHE A 27 2.48 -13.63 7.35
C PHE A 27 2.18 -14.97 8.05
N ASP A 28 0.90 -15.25 8.29
CA ASP A 28 0.45 -16.56 8.77
C ASP A 28 0.73 -17.65 7.73
N GLU A 29 1.04 -18.88 8.17
CA GLU A 29 1.36 -20.00 7.27
C GLU A 29 0.23 -20.35 6.29
N ASN A 30 -1.02 -20.02 6.64
CA ASN A 30 -2.18 -20.24 5.78
C ASN A 30 -2.37 -19.15 4.72
N ARG A 31 -1.53 -18.10 4.71
CA ARG A 31 -1.58 -17.05 3.71
C ARG A 31 -1.13 -17.62 2.36
N PRO A 32 -1.91 -17.48 1.28
CA PRO A 32 -1.49 -17.93 -0.04
C PRO A 32 -0.22 -17.19 -0.48
N ARG A 33 0.78 -17.96 -0.95
CA ARG A 33 2.08 -17.42 -1.36
C ARG A 33 1.95 -16.38 -2.46
N GLU A 34 1.00 -16.58 -3.38
CA GLU A 34 0.76 -15.70 -4.51
C GLU A 34 0.36 -14.28 -4.06
N TRP A 35 -0.23 -14.14 -2.87
CA TRP A 35 -0.62 -12.83 -2.34
C TRP A 35 0.58 -12.07 -1.78
N ILE A 36 1.56 -12.79 -1.22
CA ILE A 36 2.80 -12.22 -0.70
C ILE A 36 3.71 -11.83 -1.86
N GLU A 37 3.83 -12.72 -2.86
CA GLU A 37 4.51 -12.44 -4.13
C GLU A 37 3.89 -11.25 -4.86
N TYR A 38 2.56 -11.17 -4.88
CA TYR A 38 1.84 -10.04 -5.46
C TYR A 38 2.22 -8.73 -4.76
N GLU A 39 2.26 -8.69 -3.42
CA GLU A 39 2.69 -7.51 -2.67
C GLU A 39 4.12 -7.08 -3.04
N VAL A 40 5.06 -8.01 -3.12
CA VAL A 40 6.44 -7.73 -3.52
C VAL A 40 6.50 -7.21 -4.96
N ARG A 41 5.75 -7.80 -5.89
CA ARG A 41 5.69 -7.38 -7.29
C ARG A 41 5.19 -5.95 -7.44
N ILE A 42 4.09 -5.61 -6.78
CA ILE A 42 3.52 -4.24 -6.83
C ILE A 42 4.53 -3.24 -6.26
N GLN A 43 5.15 -3.55 -5.13
CA GLN A 43 6.16 -2.71 -4.51
C GLN A 43 7.36 -2.48 -5.43
N GLN A 44 7.88 -3.54 -6.06
CA GLN A 44 9.04 -3.47 -6.95
C GLN A 44 8.74 -2.69 -8.24
N GLU A 45 7.56 -2.85 -8.82
CA GLU A 45 7.14 -2.07 -10.00
C GLU A 45 7.12 -0.57 -9.67
N ILE A 46 6.48 -0.18 -8.56
CA ILE A 46 6.44 1.22 -8.11
C ILE A 46 7.86 1.71 -7.81
N LYS A 47 8.68 0.93 -7.10
CA LYS A 47 10.05 1.32 -6.73
C LYS A 47 10.96 1.56 -7.94
N THR A 48 10.82 0.74 -8.98
CA THR A 48 11.73 0.77 -10.14
C THR A 48 11.30 1.75 -11.22
N LYS A 49 10.00 2.10 -11.29
CA LYS A 49 9.44 2.98 -12.33
C LYS A 49 9.15 4.40 -11.87
N THR A 50 9.29 4.68 -10.57
CA THR A 50 8.93 5.99 -10.00
C THR A 50 10.06 6.54 -9.13
N SER A 51 10.01 7.85 -8.85
CA SER A 51 10.83 8.47 -7.81
C SER A 51 10.09 8.58 -6.48
N LEU A 52 8.99 7.82 -6.28
CA LEU A 52 8.23 7.84 -5.04
C LEU A 52 9.09 7.30 -3.91
N PRO A 53 8.93 7.83 -2.69
CA PRO A 53 9.71 7.39 -1.54
C PRO A 53 9.16 6.07 -0.96
N VAL A 54 9.19 5.00 -1.75
CA VAL A 54 8.79 3.66 -1.31
C VAL A 54 10.02 2.81 -1.00
N LEU A 55 9.86 1.85 -0.09
CA LEU A 55 10.93 0.92 0.29
C LEU A 55 11.14 -0.18 -0.76
N SER A 56 12.35 -0.73 -0.78
CA SER A 56 12.66 -1.96 -1.53
C SER A 56 12.25 -3.18 -0.71
N TYR A 57 11.58 -4.15 -1.34
CA TYR A 57 11.17 -5.41 -0.72
C TYR A 57 12.03 -6.57 -1.20
N THR A 58 12.47 -7.40 -0.25
CA THR A 58 13.08 -8.72 -0.49
C THR A 58 12.17 -9.79 0.07
N LEU A 59 11.73 -10.73 -0.77
CA LEU A 59 10.96 -11.89 -0.33
C LEU A 59 11.89 -12.93 0.30
N SER A 60 11.48 -13.57 1.40
CA SER A 60 12.20 -14.70 2.00
C SER A 60 12.03 -15.97 1.15
N ASP A 61 13.00 -16.90 1.26
CA ASP A 61 13.01 -18.15 0.50
C ASP A 61 11.80 -19.07 0.80
N ASP A 62 11.20 -18.95 1.98
CA ASP A 62 9.99 -19.70 2.38
C ASP A 62 8.68 -19.00 1.97
N HIS A 63 8.76 -17.80 1.37
CA HIS A 63 7.64 -16.97 0.95
C HIS A 63 6.68 -16.64 2.10
N GLN A 64 7.18 -16.52 3.34
CA GLN A 64 6.39 -16.15 4.52
C GLN A 64 6.76 -14.78 5.09
N GLU A 65 7.84 -14.17 4.63
CA GLU A 65 8.30 -12.88 5.11
C GLU A 65 8.74 -11.96 3.97
N ILE A 66 8.42 -10.67 4.13
CA ILE A 66 8.97 -9.61 3.30
C ILE A 66 9.94 -8.80 4.18
N ARG A 67 11.22 -8.78 3.80
CA ARG A 67 12.26 -7.96 4.42
C ARG A 67 12.36 -6.60 3.72
N MET A 68 12.48 -5.54 4.51
CA MET A 68 12.72 -4.16 4.06
C MET A 68 13.61 -3.42 5.05
N ASP A 69 14.15 -2.27 4.64
CA ASP A 69 14.95 -1.43 5.54
C ASP A 69 14.11 -0.94 6.72
N LEU A 70 14.71 -0.94 7.92
CA LEU A 70 14.06 -0.41 9.10
C LEU A 70 14.06 1.13 9.06
N ILE A 71 12.87 1.72 8.99
CA ILE A 71 12.70 3.16 9.18
C ILE A 71 12.70 3.47 10.67
N LYS A 72 13.57 4.38 11.13
CA LYS A 72 13.71 4.73 12.56
C LYS A 72 12.77 5.84 13.01
N GLY A 73 12.09 6.46 12.06
CA GLY A 73 11.09 7.49 12.28
C GLY A 73 9.79 6.99 12.91
N VAL A 74 8.78 7.87 12.91
CA VAL A 74 7.42 7.58 13.40
C VAL A 74 6.42 7.78 12.27
N THR A 75 5.18 7.34 12.44
CA THR A 75 4.14 7.60 11.43
C THR A 75 3.80 9.08 11.34
N LEU A 76 3.30 9.53 10.20
CA LEU A 76 2.76 10.88 10.04
C LEU A 76 1.55 11.08 10.97
N ALA A 77 0.75 10.03 11.22
CA ALA A 77 -0.32 10.04 12.21
C ALA A 77 0.18 10.42 13.62
N ASP A 78 1.31 9.86 14.06
CA ASP A 78 1.91 10.17 15.37
C ASP A 78 2.40 11.62 15.43
N ARG A 79 3.00 12.13 14.35
CA ARG A 79 3.40 13.55 14.27
C ARG A 79 2.20 14.50 14.31
N LEU A 80 1.12 14.16 13.62
CA LEU A 80 -0.13 14.93 13.63
C LEU A 80 -0.76 14.94 15.03
N ARG A 81 -0.82 13.77 15.69
CA ARG A 81 -1.44 13.62 17.02
C ARG A 81 -0.70 14.40 18.11
N THR A 82 0.62 14.48 18.02
CA THR A 82 1.45 15.20 18.99
C THR A 82 1.50 16.71 18.77
N GLY A 83 0.87 17.22 17.69
CA GLY A 83 0.84 18.65 17.37
C GLY A 83 2.18 19.21 16.87
N HIS A 84 3.19 18.36 16.68
CA HIS A 84 4.53 18.76 16.26
C HIS A 84 4.68 18.99 14.75
N HIS A 85 3.61 18.80 13.97
CA HIS A 85 3.67 18.89 12.51
C HIS A 85 2.39 19.47 11.89
N GLN A 86 2.24 20.80 11.97
CA GLN A 86 1.03 21.50 11.49
C GLN A 86 0.76 21.34 10.00
N ASN A 87 1.79 21.04 9.20
CA ASN A 87 1.68 20.85 7.75
C ASN A 87 1.45 19.39 7.35
N GLY A 88 1.26 18.45 8.28
CA GLY A 88 1.23 17.03 7.93
C GLY A 88 0.12 16.63 6.95
N PHE A 89 -1.05 17.27 6.99
CA PHE A 89 -2.09 17.04 5.99
C PHE A 89 -1.71 17.56 4.61
N HIS A 90 -1.03 18.70 4.54
CA HIS A 90 -0.51 19.23 3.28
C HIS A 90 0.55 18.29 2.70
N ASP A 91 1.50 17.83 3.52
CA ASP A 91 2.54 16.90 3.09
C ASP A 91 1.96 15.55 2.63
N MET A 92 0.94 15.04 3.31
CA MET A 92 0.19 13.85 2.86
C MET A 92 -0.42 14.10 1.48
N MET A 93 -1.09 15.23 1.27
CA MET A 93 -1.71 15.56 0.00
C MET A 93 -0.68 15.70 -1.12
N GLU A 94 0.47 16.32 -0.88
CA GLU A 94 1.57 16.39 -1.85
C GLU A 94 2.09 15.00 -2.23
N LEU A 95 2.24 14.08 -1.26
CA LEU A 95 2.64 12.69 -1.53
C LEU A 95 1.58 11.92 -2.32
N GLN A 96 0.29 12.14 -2.04
CA GLN A 96 -0.82 11.54 -2.78
C GLN A 96 -0.88 12.08 -4.23
N MET A 97 -0.68 13.39 -4.42
CA MET A 97 -0.58 14.00 -5.74
C MET A 97 0.64 13.49 -6.51
N ALA A 98 1.76 13.24 -5.83
CA ALA A 98 2.93 12.63 -6.45
C ALA A 98 2.62 11.22 -6.99
N PHE A 99 1.81 10.42 -6.28
CA PHE A 99 1.29 9.15 -6.80
C PHE A 99 0.54 9.36 -8.11
N TYR A 100 -0.35 10.36 -8.15
CA TYR A 100 -1.12 10.69 -9.35
C TYR A 100 -0.28 11.24 -10.51
N GLY A 101 1.03 11.43 -10.35
CA GLY A 101 1.96 11.81 -11.41
C GLY A 101 2.37 10.66 -12.35
N TYR A 102 2.16 9.39 -11.96
CA TYR A 102 2.74 8.24 -12.66
C TYR A 102 1.73 7.44 -13.51
N ARG A 103 2.17 6.96 -14.68
CA ARG A 103 1.39 6.22 -15.70
C ARG A 103 2.22 5.07 -16.28
N GLY A 104 1.58 4.09 -16.92
CA GLY A 104 2.27 3.04 -17.67
C GLY A 104 3.04 2.04 -16.79
N LEU A 105 2.55 1.78 -15.57
CA LEU A 105 3.08 0.74 -14.69
C LEU A 105 2.38 -0.59 -14.97
N ASP A 106 3.05 -1.71 -14.74
CA ASP A 106 2.45 -3.05 -14.79
C ASP A 106 1.65 -3.35 -13.51
N LEU A 107 0.53 -2.63 -13.34
CA LEU A 107 -0.40 -2.78 -12.21
C LEU A 107 -1.81 -3.10 -12.72
N PRO A 108 -2.68 -3.72 -11.90
CA PRO A 108 -4.05 -3.99 -12.31
C PRO A 108 -4.84 -2.70 -12.59
N ASP A 109 -5.72 -2.76 -13.58
CA ASP A 109 -6.75 -1.74 -13.77
C ASP A 109 -7.82 -1.84 -12.67
N ALA A 110 -8.10 -0.72 -12.00
CA ALA A 110 -9.04 -0.68 -10.90
C ALA A 110 -10.49 -0.97 -11.34
N GLN A 111 -10.92 -0.48 -12.50
CA GLN A 111 -12.28 -0.74 -12.97
C GLN A 111 -12.48 -2.22 -13.29
N GLU A 112 -11.51 -2.87 -13.93
CA GLU A 112 -11.57 -4.30 -14.18
C GLU A 112 -11.52 -5.12 -12.89
N ALA A 113 -10.64 -4.76 -11.96
CA ALA A 113 -10.51 -5.43 -10.67
C ALA A 113 -11.80 -5.32 -9.85
N PHE A 114 -12.36 -4.12 -9.71
CA PHE A 114 -13.59 -3.90 -8.95
C PHE A 114 -14.81 -4.51 -9.64
N ALA A 115 -14.91 -4.47 -10.97
CA ALA A 115 -15.98 -5.16 -11.68
C ALA A 115 -15.96 -6.67 -11.39
N LYS A 116 -14.78 -7.31 -11.44
CA LYS A 116 -14.61 -8.73 -11.07
C LYS A 116 -15.05 -9.00 -9.63
N GLN A 117 -14.70 -8.13 -8.69
CA GLN A 117 -15.12 -8.25 -7.29
C GLN A 117 -16.63 -8.11 -7.12
N ILE A 118 -17.26 -7.12 -7.76
CA ILE A 118 -18.71 -6.92 -7.75
C ILE A 118 -19.42 -8.15 -8.31
N HIS A 119 -18.98 -8.69 -9.44
CA HIS A 119 -19.58 -9.88 -10.04
C HIS A 119 -19.49 -11.12 -9.13
N ARG A 120 -18.34 -11.32 -8.45
CA ARG A 120 -18.08 -12.43 -7.54
C ARG A 120 -18.75 -12.29 -6.16
N SER A 121 -19.20 -11.09 -5.80
CA SER A 121 -19.84 -10.85 -4.50
C SER A 121 -21.15 -11.64 -4.35
N SER A 122 -21.60 -11.85 -3.11
CA SER A 122 -22.90 -12.47 -2.79
C SER A 122 -24.08 -11.48 -2.85
N LEU A 123 -23.87 -10.26 -3.36
CA LEU A 123 -24.91 -9.24 -3.46
C LEU A 123 -26.03 -9.65 -4.42
N ALA A 124 -27.25 -9.17 -4.18
CA ALA A 124 -28.36 -9.34 -5.09
C ALA A 124 -28.08 -8.66 -6.45
N GLN A 125 -28.59 -9.24 -7.54
CA GLN A 125 -28.32 -8.75 -8.90
C GLN A 125 -28.63 -7.24 -9.09
N PRO A 126 -29.74 -6.69 -8.58
CA PRO A 126 -30.02 -5.25 -8.72
C PRO A 126 -28.97 -4.34 -8.07
N LEU A 127 -28.29 -4.80 -7.00
CA LEU A 127 -27.20 -4.06 -6.37
C LEU A 127 -25.91 -4.15 -7.19
N LYS A 128 -25.62 -5.33 -7.76
CA LYS A 128 -24.49 -5.51 -8.67
C LYS A 128 -24.61 -4.60 -9.89
N ASP A 129 -25.80 -4.52 -10.48
CA ASP A 129 -26.05 -3.69 -11.67
C ASP A 129 -25.83 -2.20 -11.36
N LYS A 130 -26.34 -1.72 -10.22
CA LYS A 130 -26.09 -0.35 -9.74
C LYS A 130 -24.60 -0.08 -9.51
N ALA A 131 -23.90 -1.00 -8.84
CA ALA A 131 -22.47 -0.85 -8.56
C ALA A 131 -21.64 -0.81 -9.85
N ILE A 132 -21.94 -1.66 -10.83
CA ILE A 132 -21.27 -1.66 -12.15
C ILE A 132 -21.58 -0.37 -12.91
N ALA A 133 -22.82 0.13 -12.87
CA ALA A 133 -23.17 1.39 -13.51
C ALA A 133 -22.39 2.58 -12.90
N SER A 134 -22.30 2.66 -11.58
CA SER A 134 -21.49 3.68 -10.89
C SER A 134 -19.99 3.55 -11.19
N LEU A 135 -19.47 2.32 -11.27
CA LEU A 135 -18.07 2.11 -11.61
C LEU A 135 -17.75 2.59 -13.04
N ARG A 136 -18.67 2.36 -13.98
CA ARG A 136 -18.54 2.75 -15.39
C ARG A 136 -18.83 4.22 -15.68
N SER A 137 -19.42 4.96 -14.74
CA SER A 137 -19.69 6.39 -14.92
C SER A 137 -18.43 7.25 -14.75
N VAL A 138 -17.38 6.72 -14.12
CA VAL A 138 -16.09 7.38 -13.96
C VAL A 138 -15.21 7.11 -15.17
N GLU A 139 -14.62 8.16 -15.73
CA GLU A 139 -13.71 8.04 -16.87
C GLU A 139 -12.55 7.11 -16.53
N ARG A 140 -12.27 6.14 -17.40
CA ARG A 140 -11.12 5.25 -17.24
C ARG A 140 -9.83 6.04 -17.49
N LYS A 141 -8.91 5.98 -16.54
CA LYS A 141 -7.58 6.58 -16.65
C LYS A 141 -6.51 5.60 -16.18
N ASP A 142 -5.31 5.80 -16.68
CA ASP A 142 -4.12 4.99 -16.36
C ASP A 142 -3.28 5.60 -15.23
N ILE A 143 -3.91 6.17 -14.18
CA ILE A 143 -3.20 6.92 -13.12
C ILE A 143 -2.88 5.99 -11.95
N LEU A 144 -1.62 5.95 -11.52
CA LEU A 144 -1.23 5.26 -10.30
C LEU A 144 -1.99 5.85 -9.08
N CYS A 145 -2.75 4.99 -8.42
CA CYS A 145 -3.50 5.28 -7.20
C CYS A 145 -3.16 4.24 -6.13
N HIS A 146 -3.17 4.63 -4.86
CA HIS A 146 -2.73 3.79 -3.73
C HIS A 146 -3.82 2.86 -3.19
N PHE A 147 -5.06 3.36 -3.08
CA PHE A 147 -6.26 2.72 -2.51
C PHE A 147 -6.20 2.42 -1.00
N ASP A 148 -5.28 3.05 -0.28
CA ASP A 148 -5.18 2.98 1.19
C ASP A 148 -4.31 4.12 1.75
N PHE A 149 -4.51 5.33 1.22
CA PHE A 149 -3.62 6.46 1.49
C PHE A 149 -4.06 7.22 2.75
N HIS A 150 -3.39 6.98 3.87
CA HIS A 150 -3.67 7.64 5.14
C HIS A 150 -2.40 7.87 5.96
N PRO A 151 -2.41 8.74 6.99
CA PRO A 151 -1.20 9.12 7.73
C PRO A 151 -0.46 7.97 8.45
N GLU A 152 -1.08 6.82 8.68
CA GLU A 152 -0.40 5.66 9.28
C GLU A 152 0.42 4.87 8.25
N ASN A 153 0.08 4.98 6.96
CA ASN A 153 0.85 4.40 5.85
C ASN A 153 1.96 5.35 5.34
N ILE A 154 2.28 6.38 6.12
CA ILE A 154 3.39 7.30 5.83
C ILE A 154 4.30 7.33 7.07
N MET A 155 5.54 6.93 6.90
CA MET A 155 6.58 7.08 7.91
C MET A 155 7.38 8.36 7.67
N VAL A 156 7.85 8.97 8.75
CA VAL A 156 8.65 10.20 8.71
C VAL A 156 9.90 10.06 9.57
N ASP A 157 11.05 10.02 8.92
CA ASP A 157 12.37 9.94 9.56
C ASP A 157 13.17 11.22 9.26
N GLY A 158 13.33 12.07 10.28
CA GLY A 158 13.80 13.44 10.09
C GLY A 158 12.90 14.22 9.12
N ASN A 159 13.44 14.60 7.97
CA ASN A 159 12.76 15.30 6.88
C ASN A 159 12.41 14.39 5.68
N GLN A 160 12.63 13.08 5.79
CA GLN A 160 12.27 12.13 4.74
C GLN A 160 10.94 11.46 5.04
N TYR A 161 10.12 11.35 4.00
CA TYR A 161 8.89 10.58 4.00
C TYR A 161 9.14 9.21 3.41
N TYR A 162 8.38 8.20 3.85
CA TYR A 162 8.32 6.89 3.23
C TYR A 162 6.88 6.43 3.15
N ILE A 163 6.44 6.02 1.96
CA ILE A 163 5.09 5.52 1.72
C ILE A 163 5.11 4.00 1.85
N LEU A 164 4.19 3.48 2.65
CA LEU A 164 4.07 2.07 3.02
C LEU A 164 2.85 1.42 2.37
N ASP A 165 2.82 0.09 2.38
CA ASP A 165 1.65 -0.75 2.06
C ASP A 165 0.97 -0.47 0.71
N CYS A 166 1.78 -0.36 -0.35
CA CYS A 166 1.28 -0.12 -1.71
C CYS A 166 0.63 -1.35 -2.36
N VAL A 167 0.36 -2.44 -1.64
CA VAL A 167 -0.23 -3.68 -2.19
C VAL A 167 -1.58 -3.44 -2.87
N ASN A 168 -2.33 -2.44 -2.41
CA ASN A 168 -3.62 -2.08 -2.98
C ASN A 168 -3.52 -1.23 -4.25
N ALA A 169 -2.33 -0.79 -4.65
CA ALA A 169 -2.13 0.13 -5.75
C ALA A 169 -2.61 -0.44 -7.09
N LYS A 170 -3.27 0.41 -7.87
CA LYS A 170 -3.88 0.09 -9.19
C LYS A 170 -3.86 1.33 -10.09
N LEU A 171 -4.09 1.11 -11.38
CA LEU A 171 -4.28 2.16 -12.37
C LEU A 171 -5.75 2.55 -12.41
N ALA A 172 -6.05 3.83 -12.20
CA ALA A 172 -7.41 4.30 -12.00
C ALA A 172 -7.59 5.79 -12.34
N HIS A 173 -8.83 6.27 -12.26
CA HIS A 173 -9.08 7.69 -12.06
C HIS A 173 -8.85 8.04 -10.57
N PRO A 174 -8.14 9.14 -10.23
CA PRO A 174 -7.89 9.55 -8.85
C PRO A 174 -9.14 9.67 -7.97
N ALA A 175 -10.30 9.93 -8.57
CA ALA A 175 -11.58 9.99 -7.89
C ALA A 175 -11.97 8.70 -7.13
N PHE A 176 -11.33 7.56 -7.41
CA PHE A 176 -11.52 6.34 -6.63
C PHE A 176 -10.60 6.23 -5.40
N ASP A 177 -9.69 7.19 -5.22
CA ASP A 177 -8.60 7.15 -4.26
C ASP A 177 -8.49 8.45 -3.43
N LEU A 178 -9.61 9.17 -3.30
CA LEU A 178 -9.76 10.40 -2.51
C LEU A 178 -10.30 10.12 -1.10
#